data_AF-A0A923U254-F1
#
_entry.id   AF-A0A923U254-F1
#
_cell.length_a   1.000
_cell.length_b   1.000
_cell.length_c   1.000
_cell.angle_alpha   90.00
_cell.angle_beta   90.00
_cell.angle_gamma   90.00
#
_symmetry.space_group_name_H-M   'P 1'
#
loop_
_entity.id
_entity.type
_entity.pdbx_description
1 polymer ?
#
loop_
_entity_poly.entity_id
_entity_poly.type
_entity_poly.pdbx_seq_one_letter_code
_entity_poly.pdbx_strand_id
1 'polypeptide(L)'
;MNGLNNGWIHEIARAEASPEAEALYQINRSSGPAQAIEESTVDFVTDLRGYFQEFVRIFNSLSDAGKKFSEIKIFNLTQGAADFMLYRNGIKLIIANTTQGVIQLAYDRHAISGGPASDLQVPQAEEILAQLGAFGSVHWMYRSEKVESEQVAKHFFAEFTRITREMKKIKPNQKVLLEQIKALLQEQGMSLD
;
A
#
# COMPACT_ATOMS: atom_id res chain seq x y z
N MET A 1 13.07 22.62 16.70
CA MET A 1 13.90 22.08 17.80
C MET A 1 13.17 20.88 18.34
N ASN A 2 13.60 19.67 18.01
CA ASN A 2 13.01 18.46 18.55
C ASN A 2 13.43 18.37 20.02
N GLY A 3 12.47 18.51 20.94
CA GLY A 3 12.73 18.29 22.35
C GLY A 3 13.26 16.88 22.55
N LEU A 4 14.40 16.75 23.23
CA LEU A 4 14.91 15.46 23.66
C LEU A 4 13.82 14.78 24.49
N ASN A 5 13.29 13.66 24.01
CA ASN A 5 12.34 12.86 24.75
C ASN A 5 13.10 12.16 25.90
N ASN A 6 13.14 12.80 27.06
CA ASN A 6 13.86 12.34 28.26
C ASN A 6 13.10 11.25 29.04
N GLY A 7 12.01 10.68 28.52
CA GLY A 7 11.23 9.66 29.24
C GLY A 7 12.08 8.48 29.70
N TRP A 8 13.01 8.02 28.87
CA TRP A 8 13.87 6.87 29.16
C TRP A 8 14.80 7.10 30.37
N ILE A 9 15.36 8.31 30.54
CA ILE A 9 16.26 8.62 31.67
C ILE A 9 15.46 8.80 32.97
N HIS A 10 14.22 9.30 32.87
CA HIS A 10 13.31 9.36 34.02
C HIS A 10 12.87 7.97 34.49
N GLU A 11 12.65 7.03 33.57
CA GLU A 11 12.35 5.63 33.91
C GLU A 11 13.54 4.94 34.59
N ILE A 12 14.75 5.14 34.08
CA ILE A 12 15.97 4.61 34.71
C ILE A 12 16.14 5.19 36.12
N ALA A 13 16.04 6.51 36.28
CA ALA A 13 16.17 7.15 37.59
C ALA A 13 15.10 6.68 38.59
N ARG A 14 13.89 6.39 38.12
CA ARG A 14 12.82 5.85 38.96
C ARG A 14 13.07 4.39 39.35
N ALA A 15 13.57 3.57 38.43
CA ALA A 15 13.92 2.17 38.68
C ALA A 15 15.06 2.06 39.70
N GLU A 16 16.06 2.93 39.65
CA GLU A 16 17.16 2.97 40.62
C GLU A 16 16.69 3.36 42.04
N ALA A 17 15.66 4.20 42.14
CA ALA A 17 15.16 4.69 43.42
C ALA A 17 14.27 3.68 44.17
N SER A 18 13.78 2.61 43.53
CA SER A 18 12.86 1.65 44.15
C SER A 18 12.96 0.24 43.54
N PRO A 19 13.15 -0.82 44.35
CA PRO A 19 13.11 -2.21 43.89
C PRO A 19 11.79 -2.62 43.20
N GLU A 20 10.67 -2.02 43.61
CA GLU A 20 9.36 -2.26 42.99
C GLU A 20 9.28 -1.61 41.60
N ALA A 21 9.88 -0.43 41.44
CA ALA A 21 9.99 0.23 40.14
C ALA A 21 10.97 -0.50 39.22
N GLU A 22 12.04 -1.09 39.77
CA GLU A 22 12.95 -1.96 39.02
C GLU A 22 12.23 -3.20 38.48
N ALA A 23 11.41 -3.87 39.28
CA ALA A 23 10.61 -5.01 38.84
C ALA A 23 9.65 -4.65 37.70
N LEU A 24 8.95 -3.51 37.80
CA LEU A 24 8.07 -3.00 36.74
C LEU A 24 8.85 -2.60 35.48
N TYR A 25 10.04 -1.99 35.65
CA TYR A 25 10.92 -1.62 34.56
C TYR A 25 11.47 -2.84 33.79
N GLN A 26 11.82 -3.91 34.50
CA GLN A 26 12.28 -5.17 33.89
C GLN A 26 11.17 -5.86 33.08
N ILE A 27 9.90 -5.79 33.52
CA ILE A 27 8.75 -6.31 32.77
C ILE A 27 8.56 -5.53 31.46
N ASN A 28 8.66 -4.19 31.48
CA ASN A 28 8.58 -3.38 30.26
C ASN A 28 9.75 -3.59 29.29
N ARG A 29 10.93 -3.99 29.77
CA ARG A 29 12.08 -4.37 28.92
C ARG A 29 11.97 -5.76 28.29
N SER A 30 11.03 -6.59 28.72
CA SER A 30 10.87 -7.95 28.21
C SER A 30 10.19 -8.03 26.84
N SER A 31 9.91 -6.88 26.20
CA SER A 31 9.48 -6.79 24.81
C SER A 31 10.57 -7.35 23.90
N GLY A 32 10.46 -8.64 23.61
CA GLY A 32 11.41 -9.36 22.78
C GLY A 32 11.42 -8.83 21.34
N PRO A 33 12.40 -9.25 20.53
CA PRO A 33 12.51 -8.85 19.12
C PRO A 33 11.22 -8.97 18.32
N ALA A 34 10.39 -9.99 18.61
CA ALA A 34 9.11 -10.20 17.95
C ALA A 34 8.12 -9.06 18.21
N GLN A 35 8.04 -8.57 19.45
CA GLN A 35 7.14 -7.46 19.79
C GLN A 35 7.60 -6.16 19.13
N ALA A 36 8.90 -5.87 19.15
CA ALA A 36 9.46 -4.69 18.48
C ALA A 36 9.16 -4.70 16.96
N ILE A 37 9.27 -5.87 16.32
CA ILE A 37 8.92 -6.03 14.90
C ILE A 37 7.43 -5.83 14.68
N GLU A 38 6.57 -6.36 15.56
CA GLU A 38 5.12 -6.22 15.45
C GLU A 38 4.67 -4.76 15.57
N GLU A 39 5.12 -4.06 16.62
CA GLU A 39 4.85 -2.64 16.83
C GLU A 39 5.34 -1.81 15.63
N SER A 40 6.58 -2.04 15.18
CA SER A 40 7.12 -1.36 14.01
C SER A 40 6.35 -1.68 12.73
N THR A 41 5.81 -2.88 12.58
CA THR A 41 4.98 -3.26 11.41
C THR A 41 3.68 -2.48 11.39
N VAL A 42 3.00 -2.38 12.53
CA VAL A 42 1.76 -1.59 12.64
C VAL A 42 2.03 -0.11 12.37
N ASP A 43 3.10 0.44 12.94
CA ASP A 43 3.50 1.83 12.74
C ASP A 43 3.80 2.12 11.25
N PHE A 44 4.60 1.26 10.61
CA PHE A 44 4.99 1.46 9.21
C PHE A 44 3.78 1.40 8.25
N VAL A 45 2.86 0.45 8.45
CA VAL A 45 1.64 0.37 7.63
C VAL A 45 0.72 1.57 7.89
N THR A 46 0.65 2.04 9.13
CA THR A 46 -0.13 3.24 9.50
C THR A 46 0.44 4.49 8.83
N ASP A 47 1.77 4.65 8.84
CA ASP A 47 2.46 5.74 8.14
C ASP A 47 2.22 5.68 6.63
N LEU A 48 2.38 4.51 6.02
CA LEU A 48 2.07 4.29 4.60
C LEU A 48 0.67 4.77 4.28
N ARG A 49 -0.32 4.36 5.07
CA ARG A 49 -1.71 4.76 4.88
C ARG A 49 -1.86 6.28 4.97
N GLY A 50 -1.22 6.94 5.92
CA GLY A 50 -1.21 8.40 6.04
C GLY A 50 -0.67 9.09 4.79
N TYR A 51 0.48 8.62 4.27
CA TYR A 51 1.05 9.14 3.02
C TYR A 51 0.14 8.92 1.82
N PHE A 52 -0.43 7.72 1.66
CA PHE A 52 -1.36 7.43 0.57
C PHE A 52 -2.62 8.28 0.64
N GLN A 53 -3.19 8.51 1.83
CA GLN A 53 -4.35 9.40 2.00
C GLN A 53 -4.04 10.82 1.54
N GLU A 54 -2.87 11.35 1.91
CA GLU A 54 -2.45 12.68 1.49
C GLU A 54 -2.20 12.75 -0.01
N PHE A 55 -1.51 11.76 -0.60
CA PHE A 55 -1.26 11.71 -2.04
C PHE A 55 -2.55 11.60 -2.84
N VAL A 56 -3.50 10.76 -2.40
CA VAL A 56 -4.81 10.63 -3.03
C VAL A 56 -5.58 11.95 -2.96
N ARG A 57 -5.59 12.62 -1.80
CA ARG A 57 -6.24 13.92 -1.62
C ARG A 57 -5.71 14.97 -2.60
N ILE A 58 -4.38 15.11 -2.69
CA ILE A 58 -3.73 16.05 -3.61
C ILE A 58 -3.97 15.65 -5.07
N PHE A 59 -3.79 14.36 -5.39
CA PHE A 59 -3.93 13.88 -6.77
C PHE A 59 -5.37 14.06 -7.28
N ASN A 60 -6.36 13.74 -6.46
CA ASN A 60 -7.77 13.86 -6.83
C ASN A 60 -8.17 15.33 -7.00
N SER A 61 -7.71 16.24 -6.14
CA SER A 61 -8.02 17.68 -6.26
C SER A 61 -7.47 18.31 -7.54
N LEU A 62 -6.31 17.85 -8.02
CA LEU A 62 -5.74 18.27 -9.31
C LEU A 62 -6.48 17.68 -10.51
N SER A 63 -7.16 16.55 -10.33
CA SER A 63 -7.90 15.86 -11.40
C SER A 63 -9.32 16.38 -11.63
N ASP A 64 -9.80 17.27 -10.76
CA ASP A 64 -11.17 17.77 -10.70
C ASP A 64 -11.54 18.79 -11.81
N ALA A 65 -10.65 18.98 -12.79
CA ALA A 65 -10.91 19.74 -14.02
C ALA A 65 -11.87 19.03 -15.01
N GLY A 66 -12.91 18.34 -14.50
CA GLY A 66 -14.09 17.95 -15.28
C GLY A 66 -14.26 16.48 -15.68
N LYS A 67 -13.47 15.52 -15.17
CA LYS A 67 -13.64 14.08 -15.47
C LYS A 67 -13.87 13.22 -14.21
N LYS A 68 -15.12 13.22 -13.73
CA LYS A 68 -15.63 12.48 -12.53
C LYS A 68 -15.33 10.97 -12.43
N PHE A 69 -14.73 10.34 -13.45
CA PHE A 69 -14.55 8.89 -13.54
C PHE A 69 -13.08 8.42 -13.37
N SER A 70 -12.18 9.23 -12.81
CA SER A 70 -10.77 8.82 -12.62
C SER A 70 -10.20 9.03 -11.22
N GLU A 71 -11.07 9.20 -10.22
CA GLU A 71 -10.68 9.35 -8.82
C GLU A 71 -10.03 8.08 -8.26
N ILE A 72 -9.01 8.24 -7.41
CA ILE A 72 -8.46 7.15 -6.60
C ILE A 72 -9.26 7.06 -5.30
N LYS A 73 -9.70 5.85 -4.94
CA LYS A 73 -10.38 5.57 -3.66
C LYS A 73 -9.48 4.75 -2.75
N ILE A 74 -9.56 4.98 -1.44
CA ILE A 74 -8.89 4.17 -0.41
C ILE A 74 -9.95 3.43 0.39
N PHE A 75 -9.75 2.15 0.63
CA PHE A 75 -10.61 1.30 1.47
C PHE A 75 -9.77 0.64 2.56
N ASN A 76 -10.33 0.49 3.75
CA ASN A 76 -9.73 -0.32 4.81
C ASN A 76 -10.10 -1.78 4.58
N LEU A 77 -9.18 -2.67 4.90
CA LEU A 77 -9.42 -4.11 4.88
C LEU A 77 -9.73 -4.58 6.30
N THR A 78 -10.71 -5.48 6.43
CA THR A 78 -11.21 -5.94 7.73
C THR A 78 -10.32 -7.01 8.38
N GLN A 79 -9.33 -7.54 7.66
CA GLN A 79 -8.55 -8.70 8.10
C GLN A 79 -7.24 -8.36 8.80
N GLY A 80 -6.76 -7.12 8.73
CA GLY A 80 -5.50 -6.69 9.36
C GLY A 80 -5.62 -5.34 10.06
N ALA A 81 -4.80 -5.13 11.11
CA ALA A 81 -4.88 -3.97 12.01
C ALA A 81 -4.62 -2.61 11.33
N ALA A 82 -4.04 -2.59 10.13
CA ALA A 82 -3.79 -1.36 9.38
C ALA A 82 -3.93 -1.54 7.86
N ASP A 83 -4.38 -2.70 7.39
CA ASP A 83 -4.42 -3.06 5.99
C ASP A 83 -5.38 -2.16 5.19
N PHE A 84 -4.98 -1.79 3.99
CA PHE A 84 -5.77 -0.93 3.13
C PHE A 84 -5.53 -1.23 1.65
N MET A 85 -6.44 -0.76 0.80
CA MET A 85 -6.28 -0.85 -0.64
C MET A 85 -6.60 0.48 -1.32
N LEU A 86 -5.86 0.77 -2.38
CA LEU A 86 -6.19 1.80 -3.35
C LEU A 86 -6.96 1.17 -4.51
N TYR A 87 -7.94 1.89 -5.04
CA TYR A 87 -8.72 1.44 -6.20
C TYR A 87 -8.89 2.56 -7.21
N ARG A 88 -8.62 2.24 -8.48
CA ARG A 88 -8.86 3.12 -9.62
C ARG A 88 -8.96 2.33 -10.92
N ASN A 89 -9.93 2.68 -11.77
CA ASN A 89 -10.09 2.11 -13.12
C ASN A 89 -10.12 0.57 -13.19
N GLY A 90 -10.61 -0.13 -12.16
CA GLY A 90 -10.68 -1.59 -12.11
C GLY A 90 -9.42 -2.28 -11.59
N ILE A 91 -8.41 -1.52 -11.16
CA ILE A 91 -7.19 -2.04 -10.55
C ILE A 91 -7.19 -1.68 -9.07
N LYS A 92 -6.80 -2.65 -8.25
CA LYS A 92 -6.53 -2.50 -6.83
C LYS A 92 -5.02 -2.58 -6.59
N LEU A 93 -4.53 -1.76 -5.69
CA LEU A 93 -3.24 -1.98 -5.01
C LEU A 93 -3.57 -2.28 -3.56
N ILE A 94 -3.20 -3.48 -3.11
CA ILE A 94 -3.47 -4.01 -1.77
C ILE A 94 -2.18 -3.90 -0.97
N ILE A 95 -2.24 -3.26 0.19
CA ILE A 95 -1.14 -3.17 1.16
C ILE A 95 -1.59 -3.95 2.38
N ALA A 96 -0.90 -5.05 2.66
CA ALA A 96 -1.28 -5.97 3.72
C ALA A 96 -0.08 -6.41 4.56
N ASN A 97 -0.28 -6.44 5.88
CA ASN A 97 0.63 -7.12 6.79
C ASN A 97 0.35 -8.63 6.76
N THR A 98 1.21 -9.41 6.10
CA THR A 98 1.00 -10.86 5.90
C THR A 98 1.51 -11.70 7.08
N THR A 99 2.56 -11.22 7.74
CA THR A 99 3.23 -11.87 8.88
C THR A 99 4.09 -10.82 9.57
N GLN A 100 4.42 -11.03 10.85
CA GLN A 100 5.30 -10.13 11.60
C GLN A 100 6.55 -9.76 10.79
N GLY A 101 6.71 -8.46 10.50
CA GLY A 101 7.82 -7.94 9.74
C GLY A 101 7.75 -8.11 8.22
N VAL A 102 6.60 -8.46 7.66
CA VAL A 102 6.42 -8.60 6.20
C VAL A 102 5.19 -7.83 5.74
N ILE A 103 5.43 -6.75 5.00
CA ILE A 103 4.39 -5.97 4.34
C ILE A 103 4.40 -6.31 2.85
N GLN A 104 3.28 -6.79 2.36
CA GLN A 104 3.09 -7.13 0.96
C GLN A 104 2.34 -6.02 0.23
N LEU A 105 2.79 -5.71 -0.98
CA LEU A 105 2.14 -4.81 -1.93
C LEU A 105 1.79 -5.59 -3.19
N ALA A 106 0.48 -5.81 -3.39
CA ALA A 106 -0.02 -6.66 -4.46
C ALA A 106 -1.03 -5.92 -5.35
N TYR A 107 -0.90 -6.10 -6.66
CA TYR A 107 -1.88 -5.57 -7.61
C TYR A 107 -2.92 -6.64 -7.95
N ASP A 108 -4.20 -6.28 -7.81
CA ASP A 108 -5.33 -7.14 -8.20
C ASP A 108 -6.17 -6.44 -9.27
N ARG A 109 -6.73 -7.21 -10.19
CA ARG A 109 -7.67 -6.74 -11.20
C ARG A 109 -9.00 -7.40 -10.98
N HIS A 110 -10.05 -6.58 -10.98
CA HIS A 110 -11.38 -7.14 -11.10
C HIS A 110 -11.59 -7.56 -12.57
N ALA A 111 -11.45 -8.86 -12.84
CA ALA A 111 -11.91 -9.44 -14.09
C ALA A 111 -13.43 -9.26 -14.14
N ILE A 112 -13.91 -8.45 -15.08
CA ILE A 112 -15.34 -8.44 -15.40
C ILE A 112 -15.61 -9.80 -16.04
N SER A 113 -16.40 -10.64 -15.37
CA SER A 113 -16.80 -11.95 -15.89
C SER A 113 -17.36 -11.81 -17.31
N GLY A 114 -16.72 -12.48 -18.27
CA GLY A 114 -17.12 -12.48 -19.68
C GLY A 114 -16.42 -11.51 -20.63
N GLY A 115 -15.46 -10.69 -20.16
CA GLY A 115 -14.61 -9.89 -21.05
C GLY A 115 -13.41 -10.68 -21.59
N PRO A 116 -12.93 -10.40 -22.82
CA PRO A 116 -11.72 -11.06 -23.34
C PRO A 116 -10.52 -10.76 -22.44
N ALA A 117 -9.69 -11.77 -22.20
CA ALA A 117 -8.50 -11.65 -21.37
C ALA A 117 -7.61 -10.52 -21.91
N SER A 118 -7.52 -9.40 -21.17
CA SER A 118 -6.65 -8.31 -21.55
C SER A 118 -5.21 -8.71 -21.25
N ASP A 119 -4.35 -8.70 -22.26
CA ASP A 119 -2.92 -9.08 -22.22
C ASP A 119 -2.02 -8.13 -21.40
N LEU A 120 -2.63 -7.22 -20.64
CA LEU A 120 -1.88 -6.31 -19.79
C LEU A 120 -1.31 -7.09 -18.60
N GLN A 121 0.01 -7.22 -18.49
CA GLN A 121 0.65 -7.70 -17.26
C GLN A 121 0.38 -6.73 -16.10
N VAL A 122 -0.01 -7.26 -14.93
CA VAL A 122 0.05 -6.53 -13.65
C VAL A 122 1.40 -6.87 -13.01
N PRO A 123 2.05 -5.93 -12.29
CA PRO A 123 3.28 -6.25 -11.58
C PRO A 123 3.07 -7.39 -10.59
N GLN A 124 4.12 -8.18 -10.40
CA GLN A 124 4.14 -9.20 -9.36
C GLN A 124 4.02 -8.54 -7.98
N ALA A 125 3.45 -9.26 -7.01
CA ALA A 125 3.46 -8.82 -5.62
C ALA A 125 4.89 -8.62 -5.14
N GLU A 126 5.11 -7.55 -4.38
CA GLU A 126 6.41 -7.21 -3.81
C GLU A 126 6.31 -7.12 -2.29
N GLU A 127 7.45 -7.28 -1.63
CA GLU A 127 7.54 -7.35 -0.17
C GLU A 127 8.53 -6.33 0.38
N ILE A 128 8.18 -5.79 1.55
CA ILE A 128 9.03 -4.96 2.38
C ILE A 128 9.23 -5.71 3.69
N LEU A 129 10.49 -5.90 4.06
CA LEU A 129 10.89 -6.77 5.16
C LEU A 129 11.43 -5.93 6.31
N ALA A 130 10.94 -6.19 7.51
CA ALA A 130 11.53 -5.67 8.73
C ALA A 130 12.83 -6.41 9.04
N GLN A 131 13.86 -5.66 9.38
CA GLN A 131 15.14 -6.18 9.82
C GLN A 131 15.48 -5.61 11.19
N LEU A 132 15.74 -6.51 12.13
CA LEU A 132 16.23 -6.12 13.46
C LEU A 132 17.69 -5.66 13.36
N GLY A 133 17.90 -4.40 13.72
CA GLY A 133 19.21 -3.78 13.87
C GLY A 133 19.71 -3.81 15.31
N ALA A 134 20.82 -3.11 15.54
CA ALA A 134 21.39 -2.99 16.87
C ALA A 134 20.41 -2.35 17.86
N PHE A 135 20.51 -2.74 19.13
CA PHE A 135 19.74 -2.18 20.25
C PHE A 135 18.21 -2.30 20.11
N GLY A 136 17.73 -3.29 19.35
CA GLY A 136 16.29 -3.49 19.13
C GLY A 136 15.66 -2.52 18.14
N SER A 137 16.47 -1.73 17.42
CA SER A 137 15.97 -0.88 16.33
C SER A 137 15.44 -1.75 15.18
N VAL A 138 14.31 -1.38 14.59
CA VAL A 138 13.77 -2.06 13.40
C VAL A 138 13.98 -1.15 12.20
N HIS A 139 14.50 -1.70 11.10
CA HIS A 139 14.70 -1.00 9.84
C HIS A 139 13.95 -1.74 8.74
N TRP A 140 13.38 -1.00 7.78
CA TRP A 140 12.62 -1.59 6.69
C TRP A 140 13.47 -1.71 5.45
N MET A 141 13.39 -2.87 4.79
CA MET A 141 14.22 -3.23 3.66
C MET A 141 13.35 -3.55 2.45
N TYR A 142 13.69 -2.95 1.32
CA TYR A 142 13.11 -3.26 0.02
C TYR A 142 14.25 -3.56 -0.94
N ARG A 143 14.28 -4.78 -1.51
CA ARG A 143 15.34 -5.25 -2.42
C ARG A 143 16.76 -5.04 -1.86
N SER A 144 16.94 -5.35 -0.57
CA SER A 144 18.21 -5.19 0.17
C SER A 144 18.65 -3.74 0.41
N GLU A 145 17.82 -2.75 0.13
CA GLU A 145 18.06 -1.35 0.49
C GLU A 145 17.14 -0.91 1.63
N LYS A 146 17.69 -0.10 2.53
CA LYS A 146 16.90 0.50 3.61
C LYS A 146 15.95 1.54 3.03
N VAL A 147 14.68 1.47 3.41
CA VAL A 147 13.63 2.37 2.95
C VAL A 147 12.82 2.95 4.10
N GLU A 148 12.34 4.17 3.90
CA GLU A 148 11.37 4.83 4.77
C GLU A 148 9.96 4.74 4.17
N SER A 149 8.93 4.77 5.02
CA SER A 149 7.52 4.64 4.61
C SER A 149 7.12 5.67 3.55
N GLU A 150 7.62 6.91 3.63
CA GLU A 150 7.38 7.94 2.61
C GLU A 150 7.92 7.55 1.22
N GLN A 151 9.14 6.99 1.17
CA GLN A 151 9.79 6.61 -0.09
C GLN A 151 9.04 5.49 -0.78
N VAL A 152 8.63 4.49 0.01
CA VAL A 152 7.77 3.39 -0.43
C VAL A 152 6.46 3.92 -0.98
N ALA A 153 5.75 4.75 -0.21
CA ALA A 153 4.47 5.30 -0.64
C ALA A 153 4.60 6.08 -1.97
N LYS A 154 5.64 6.90 -2.13
CA LYS A 154 5.92 7.62 -3.38
C LYS A 154 6.13 6.68 -4.56
N HIS A 155 6.96 5.64 -4.39
CA HIS A 155 7.27 4.67 -5.42
C HIS A 155 6.02 3.95 -5.92
N PHE A 156 5.29 3.31 -5.02
CA PHE A 156 4.12 2.50 -5.36
C PHE A 156 2.92 3.34 -5.81
N PHE A 157 2.77 4.58 -5.31
CA PHE A 157 1.74 5.50 -5.80
C PHE A 157 2.01 5.95 -7.24
N ALA A 158 3.26 6.30 -7.56
CA ALA A 158 3.65 6.65 -8.92
C ALA A 158 3.42 5.49 -9.90
N GLU A 159 3.76 4.27 -9.49
CA GLU A 159 3.48 3.09 -10.29
C GLU A 159 1.98 2.82 -10.44
N PHE A 160 1.20 2.87 -9.35
CA PHE A 160 -0.24 2.65 -9.40
C PHE A 160 -0.95 3.65 -10.33
N THR A 161 -0.59 4.93 -10.28
CA THR A 161 -1.18 5.94 -11.17
C THR A 161 -0.79 5.73 -12.64
N ARG A 162 0.43 5.24 -12.92
CA ARG A 162 0.89 4.86 -14.26
C ARG A 162 0.07 3.70 -14.83
N ILE A 163 -0.02 2.59 -14.11
CA ILE A 163 -0.71 1.37 -14.54
C ILE A 163 -2.21 1.66 -14.74
N THR A 164 -2.84 2.35 -13.79
CA THR A 164 -4.27 2.68 -13.86
C THR A 164 -4.60 3.64 -15.00
N ARG A 165 -3.64 4.45 -15.47
CA ARG A 165 -3.81 5.32 -16.65
C ARG A 165 -3.75 4.52 -17.95
N GLU A 166 -2.85 3.54 -18.06
CA GLU A 166 -2.70 2.70 -19.26
C GLU A 166 -3.94 1.84 -19.52
N MET A 167 -4.55 1.27 -18.47
CA MET A 167 -5.82 0.54 -18.55
C MET A 167 -6.95 1.35 -19.20
N LYS A 168 -6.99 2.67 -18.97
CA LYS A 168 -8.00 3.54 -19.58
C LYS A 168 -7.84 3.67 -21.10
N LYS A 169 -6.62 3.52 -21.64
CA LYS A 169 -6.34 3.63 -23.08
C LYS A 169 -6.77 2.39 -23.88
N ILE A 170 -6.89 1.23 -23.24
CA ILE A 170 -7.24 -0.02 -23.93
C ILE A 170 -8.76 -0.14 -24.16
N LYS A 171 -9.59 0.33 -23.23
CA LYS A 171 -11.05 0.37 -23.38
C LYS A 171 -11.57 1.11 -24.64
N PRO A 172 -11.05 2.28 -25.05
CA PRO A 172 -11.50 2.94 -26.27
C PRO A 172 -11.07 2.19 -27.54
N ASN A 173 -9.85 1.66 -27.61
CA ASN A 173 -9.38 0.94 -28.80
C ASN A 173 -10.18 -0.35 -29.04
N GLN A 174 -10.57 -1.05 -27.97
CA GLN A 174 -11.37 -2.27 -28.09
C GLN A 174 -12.80 -1.99 -28.57
N LYS A 175 -13.40 -0.85 -28.16
CA LYS A 175 -14.70 -0.41 -28.68
C LYS A 175 -14.63 -0.08 -30.17
N VAL A 176 -13.59 0.65 -30.61
CA VAL A 176 -13.39 1.00 -32.02
C VAL A 176 -13.21 -0.27 -32.86
N LEU A 177 -12.45 -1.24 -32.38
CA LEU A 177 -12.26 -2.51 -33.08
C LEU A 177 -13.55 -3.32 -33.18
N LEU A 178 -14.35 -3.38 -32.11
CA LEU A 178 -15.66 -4.05 -32.12
C LEU A 178 -16.65 -3.37 -33.07
N GLU A 179 -16.66 -2.04 -33.15
CA GLU A 179 -17.48 -1.30 -34.11
C GLU A 179 -17.03 -1.53 -35.55
N GLN A 180 -15.72 -1.59 -35.80
CA GLN A 180 -15.18 -1.95 -37.12
C GLN A 180 -15.54 -3.38 -37.52
N ILE A 181 -15.45 -4.35 -36.61
CA ILE A 181 -15.86 -5.74 -36.85
C ILE A 181 -17.36 -5.82 -37.14
N LYS A 182 -18.19 -5.11 -36.37
CA LYS A 182 -19.64 -5.05 -36.63
C LYS A 182 -19.95 -4.45 -37.99
N ALA A 183 -19.28 -3.36 -38.37
CA ALA A 183 -19.46 -2.74 -39.69
C ALA A 183 -19.10 -3.71 -40.83
N LEU A 184 -17.97 -4.41 -40.72
CA LEU A 184 -17.54 -5.40 -41.72
C LEU A 184 -18.51 -6.58 -41.84
N LEU A 185 -19.03 -7.08 -40.72
CA LEU A 185 -20.00 -8.19 -40.73
C LEU A 185 -21.35 -7.77 -41.32
N GLN A 186 -21.77 -6.53 -41.07
CA GLN A 186 -22.98 -5.96 -41.64
C GLN A 186 -22.85 -5.74 -43.16
N GLU A 187 -21.67 -5.34 -43.65
CA GLU A 187 -21.36 -5.27 -45.09
C GLU A 187 -21.37 -6.65 -45.78
N GLN A 188 -21.05 -7.72 -45.06
CA GLN A 188 -21.11 -9.09 -45.56
C GLN A 188 -22.47 -9.77 -45.38
N GLY A 189 -23.50 -9.05 -44.90
CA GLY A 189 -24.86 -9.58 -44.76
C GLY A 189 -25.02 -10.61 -43.63
N MET A 190 -24.11 -10.65 -42.65
CA MET A 190 -24.17 -11.53 -41.49
C MET A 190 -24.42 -10.72 -40.21
N SER A 191 -25.53 -10.99 -39.52
CA SER A 191 -25.79 -10.45 -38.17
C SER A 191 -25.22 -11.38 -37.10
N LEU A 192 -24.56 -10.80 -36.10
CA LEU A 192 -24.30 -11.45 -34.81
C LEU A 192 -25.51 -11.21 -33.93
N ASP A 193 -26.45 -12.15 -33.93
CA ASP A 193 -27.45 -12.28 -32.85
C ASP A 193 -26.83 -12.96 -31.62
#